data_AF-A0A962UQB3-F1
#
_entry.id   AF-A0A962UQB3-F1
#
_cell.length_a   1.000
_cell.length_b   1.000
_cell.length_c   1.000
_cell.angle_alpha   90.00
_cell.angle_beta   90.00
_cell.angle_gamma   90.00
#
_symmetry.space_group_name_H-M   'P 1'
#
loop_
_entity.id
_entity.type
_entity.pdbx_description
1 polymer ?
#
loop_
_entity_poly.entity_id
_entity_poly.type
_entity_poly.pdbx_seq_one_letter_code
_entity_poly.pdbx_strand_id
1 'polypeptide(L)'
;MAGAKEIRTKIASIKSTQKITSAMEMVAASKMRKAQDRMAATRPYAEKMRQVIGHVALANPEYKHPFMNARAVKRVGYIIVSSDRGLCGG
;
A
#
# COMPACT_ATOMS: atom_id res chain seq x y z
N MET A 1 -14.28 -26.95 -41.68
CA MET A 1 -13.02 -26.27 -41.29
C MET A 1 -13.30 -25.05 -40.38
N ALA A 2 -13.94 -25.23 -39.23
CA ALA A 2 -14.22 -24.12 -38.28
C ALA A 2 -13.21 -24.09 -37.11
N GLY A 3 -12.91 -25.25 -36.51
CA GLY A 3 -12.10 -25.32 -35.28
C GLY A 3 -10.65 -24.81 -35.41
N ALA A 4 -9.95 -25.07 -36.52
CA ALA A 4 -8.55 -24.66 -36.67
C ALA A 4 -8.36 -23.13 -36.75
N LYS A 5 -9.32 -22.41 -37.35
CA LYS A 5 -9.29 -20.94 -37.44
C LYS A 5 -9.56 -20.30 -36.07
N GLU A 6 -10.55 -20.81 -35.34
CA GLU A 6 -10.86 -20.36 -33.98
C GLU A 6 -9.71 -20.60 -33.00
N ILE A 7 -9.06 -21.77 -33.08
CA ILE A 7 -7.87 -22.07 -32.26
C ILE A 7 -6.76 -21.05 -32.53
N ARG A 8 -6.47 -20.73 -33.80
CA ARG A 8 -5.45 -19.72 -34.14
C ARG A 8 -5.80 -18.33 -33.59
N THR A 9 -7.07 -17.92 -33.70
CA THR A 9 -7.54 -16.64 -33.13
C THR A 9 -7.39 -16.62 -31.61
N LYS A 10 -7.72 -17.73 -30.93
CA LYS A 10 -7.59 -17.84 -29.46
C LYS A 10 -6.13 -17.80 -29.01
N ILE A 11 -5.22 -18.45 -29.73
CA ILE A 11 -3.77 -18.38 -29.50
C ILE A 11 -3.28 -16.93 -29.63
N ALA A 12 -3.71 -16.20 -30.66
CA ALA A 12 -3.33 -14.81 -30.86
C ALA A 12 -3.83 -13.90 -29.72
N SER A 13 -5.08 -14.11 -29.27
CA SER A 13 -5.66 -13.39 -28.14
C SER A 13 -4.88 -13.61 -26.84
N ILE A 14 -4.58 -14.87 -26.49
CA ILE A 14 -3.82 -15.21 -25.28
C ILE A 14 -2.41 -14.62 -25.34
N LYS A 15 -1.73 -14.69 -26.50
CA LYS A 15 -0.42 -14.06 -26.69
C LYS A 15 -0.45 -12.54 -26.49
N SER A 16 -1.54 -11.88 -26.87
CA SER A 16 -1.73 -10.44 -26.62
C SER A 16 -1.88 -10.16 -25.12
N THR A 17 -2.76 -10.90 -24.44
CA THR A 17 -2.96 -10.79 -22.98
C THR A 17 -1.67 -11.06 -22.21
N GLN A 18 -0.88 -12.06 -22.63
CA GLN A 18 0.42 -12.36 -22.04
C GLN A 18 1.38 -11.15 -22.14
N LYS A 19 1.48 -10.52 -23.31
CA LYS A 19 2.32 -9.33 -23.49
C LYS A 19 1.86 -8.15 -22.62
N ILE A 20 0.54 -7.93 -22.51
CA ILE A 20 -0.03 -6.86 -21.68
C ILE A 20 0.31 -7.09 -20.20
N THR A 21 0.09 -8.31 -19.71
CA THR A 21 0.34 -8.65 -18.30
C THR A 21 1.83 -8.61 -17.96
N SER A 22 2.72 -9.08 -18.83
CA SER A 22 4.17 -8.92 -18.65
C SER A 22 4.60 -7.45 -18.60
N ALA A 23 4.01 -6.59 -19.43
CA ALA A 23 4.29 -5.15 -19.37
C ALA A 23 3.77 -4.53 -18.06
N MET A 24 2.56 -4.90 -17.62
CA MET A 24 2.00 -4.45 -16.35
C MET A 24 2.84 -4.87 -15.15
N GLU A 25 3.38 -6.08 -15.17
CA GLU A 25 4.29 -6.60 -14.14
C GLU A 25 5.56 -5.73 -14.02
N MET A 26 6.20 -5.42 -15.14
CA MET A 26 7.38 -4.53 -15.16
C MET A 26 7.05 -3.12 -14.65
N VAL A 27 5.89 -2.57 -15.03
CA VAL A 27 5.42 -1.27 -14.52
C VAL A 27 5.15 -1.33 -13.01
N ALA A 28 4.55 -2.42 -12.52
CA ALA A 28 4.30 -2.62 -11.11
C ALA A 28 5.62 -2.72 -10.31
N ALA A 29 6.61 -3.45 -10.82
CA ALA A 29 7.94 -3.56 -10.21
C ALA A 29 8.63 -2.19 -10.09
N SER A 30 8.58 -1.37 -11.15
CA SER A 30 9.12 0.00 -11.13
C SER A 30 8.40 0.89 -10.09
N LYS A 31 7.07 0.82 -10.03
CA LYS A 31 6.27 1.57 -9.03
C LYS A 31 6.55 1.08 -7.60
N MET A 32 6.73 -0.22 -7.39
CA MET A 32 7.06 -0.80 -6.09
C MET A 32 8.39 -0.27 -5.58
N ARG A 33 9.44 -0.26 -6.42
CA ARG A 33 10.74 0.28 -6.05
C ARG A 33 10.63 1.75 -5.62
N LYS A 34 9.96 2.57 -6.43
CA LYS A 34 9.73 3.99 -6.11
C LYS A 34 8.97 4.19 -4.78
N ALA A 35 8.02 3.31 -4.47
CA ALA A 35 7.29 3.36 -3.21
C ALA A 35 8.18 2.98 -2.01
N GLN A 36 9.04 1.97 -2.16
CA GLN A 36 10.01 1.57 -1.15
C GLN A 36 11.02 2.69 -0.86
N ASP A 37 11.53 3.35 -1.90
CA ASP A 37 12.47 4.47 -1.76
C ASP A 37 11.83 5.65 -1.00
N ARG A 38 10.56 5.98 -1.32
CA ARG A 38 9.80 7.01 -0.61
C ARG A 38 9.57 6.65 0.86
N MET A 39 9.25 5.39 1.14
CA MET A 39 9.06 4.91 2.51
C MET A 39 10.37 5.04 3.30
N ALA A 40 11.50 4.61 2.73
CA ALA A 40 12.82 4.71 3.35
C ALA A 40 13.19 6.18 3.64
N ALA A 41 12.95 7.09 2.69
CA ALA A 41 13.22 8.52 2.88
C ALA A 41 12.38 9.17 3.99
N THR A 42 11.16 8.69 4.23
CA THR A 42 10.25 9.25 5.24
C THR A 42 10.56 8.74 6.65
N ARG A 43 11.23 7.59 6.75
CA ARG A 43 11.45 6.86 8.01
C ARG A 43 12.22 7.66 9.08
N PRO A 44 13.33 8.39 8.77
CA PRO A 44 14.07 9.14 9.78
C PRO A 44 13.24 10.21 10.49
N TYR A 45 12.33 10.87 9.75
CA TYR A 45 11.44 11.88 10.31
C TYR A 45 10.45 11.28 11.30
N ALA A 46 9.80 10.17 10.93
CA ALA A 46 8.84 9.48 11.79
C ALA A 46 9.51 8.94 13.07
N GLU A 47 10.72 8.37 12.94
CA GLU A 47 11.50 7.88 14.08
C GLU A 47 11.88 9.03 15.03
N LYS A 48 12.36 10.16 14.49
CA LYS A 48 12.74 11.31 15.33
C LYS A 48 11.52 11.94 16.01
N MET A 49 10.41 12.09 15.29
CA MET A 49 9.16 12.57 15.85
C MET A 49 8.69 11.69 17.01
N ARG A 50 8.74 10.36 16.86
CA ARG A 50 8.36 9.42 17.91
C ARG A 50 9.26 9.55 19.15
N GLN A 51 10.57 9.73 18.97
CA GLN A 51 11.49 9.97 20.07
C GLN A 51 11.13 11.24 20.85
N VAL A 52 10.90 12.36 20.16
CA VAL A 52 10.57 13.65 20.79
C VAL A 52 9.22 13.57 21.51
N ILE A 53 8.19 13.05 20.86
CA ILE A 53 6.86 12.88 21.47
C ILE A 53 6.94 11.94 22.68
N GLY A 54 7.70 10.86 22.58
CA GLY A 54 7.90 9.93 23.70
C GLY A 54 8.57 10.60 24.90
N HIS A 55 9.57 11.44 24.67
CA HIS A 55 10.22 12.21 25.73
C HIS A 55 9.25 13.19 26.41
N VAL A 56 8.47 13.93 25.63
CA VAL A 56 7.44 14.85 26.15
C VAL A 56 6.35 14.11 26.93
N ALA A 57 5.95 12.92 26.47
CA ALA A 57 4.95 12.11 27.15
C ALA A 57 5.36 11.65 28.55
N LEU A 58 6.66 11.44 28.78
CA LEU A 58 7.21 11.05 30.08
C LEU A 58 7.49 12.24 31.01
N ALA A 59 7.52 13.46 30.48
CA ALA A 59 7.91 14.66 31.22
C ALA A 59 6.87 15.15 32.27
N ASN A 60 5.85 14.36 32.62
CA ASN A 60 4.76 14.71 33.53
C ASN A 60 4.23 16.15 33.35
N PRO A 61 3.73 16.51 32.16
CA PRO A 61 3.16 17.84 31.94
C PRO A 61 1.91 18.05 32.81
N GLU A 62 1.72 19.28 33.32
CA GLU A 62 0.52 19.68 34.06
C GLU A 62 -0.76 19.45 33.24
N TYR A 63 -0.66 19.59 31.92
CA TYR A 63 -1.72 19.31 30.97
C TYR A 63 -1.47 18.01 30.19
N LYS A 64 -2.43 17.08 30.22
CA LYS A 64 -2.40 15.84 29.43
C LYS A 64 -3.36 15.91 28.25
N HIS A 65 -2.81 15.81 27.04
CA HIS A 65 -3.60 15.82 25.80
C HIS A 65 -4.55 14.59 25.75
N PRO A 66 -5.79 14.72 25.22
CA PRO A 66 -6.76 13.61 25.18
C PRO A 66 -6.26 12.32 24.50
N PHE A 67 -5.38 12.43 23.50
CA PHE A 67 -4.77 11.26 22.84
C PHE A 67 -3.67 10.56 23.64
N MET A 68 -3.30 11.10 24.81
CA MET A 68 -2.30 10.52 25.71
C MET A 68 -2.94 9.82 26.92
N ASN A 69 -4.26 9.96 27.09
CA ASN A 69 -5.01 9.38 28.21
C ASN A 69 -5.81 8.17 27.75
N ALA A 70 -5.74 7.08 28.53
CA ALA A 70 -6.66 5.97 28.38
C ALA A 70 -8.07 6.41 28.80
N ARG A 71 -9.07 6.10 27.97
CA ARG A 71 -10.48 6.42 28.25
C ARG A 71 -11.36 5.20 28.04
N ALA A 72 -12.52 5.17 28.70
CA ALA A 72 -13.52 4.14 28.45
C ALA A 72 -13.94 4.13 26.97
N VAL A 73 -13.82 2.97 26.33
CA VAL A 73 -14.09 2.80 24.91
C VAL A 73 -15.59 2.61 24.71
N LYS A 74 -16.26 3.62 24.12
CA LYS A 74 -17.68 3.55 23.73
C LYS A 74 -17.87 3.16 22.26
N ARG A 75 -16.90 3.53 21.41
CA ARG A 75 -16.86 3.31 19.97
C ARG A 75 -15.40 3.23 19.52
N VAL A 76 -15.13 2.40 18.53
CA VAL A 76 -13.82 2.27 17.88
C VAL A 76 -13.91 2.73 16.43
N GLY A 77 -12.85 3.37 15.95
CA GLY A 77 -12.70 3.74 14.54
C GLY A 77 -11.76 2.76 13.85
N TYR A 78 -12.14 2.33 12.65
CA TYR A 78 -11.27 1.55 11.77
C TYR A 78 -10.84 2.42 10.60
N ILE A 79 -9.54 2.41 10.30
CA ILE A 79 -8.99 3.04 9.11
C ILE A 79 -8.60 1.91 8.16
N ILE A 80 -9.35 1.77 7.06
CA ILE A 80 -9.09 0.78 6.02
C ILE A 80 -8.35 1.49 4.89
N VAL A 81 -7.18 0.97 4.53
CA VAL A 81 -6.39 1.48 3.41
C VAL A 81 -6.41 0.42 2.31
N SER A 82 -7.12 0.70 1.21
CA SER A 82 -7.23 -0.18 0.04
C SER A 82 -6.49 0.39 -1.16
N SER A 83 -6.33 -0.42 -2.21
CA SER A 83 -5.81 0.03 -3.51
C SER A 83 -6.91 0.75 -4.31
N ASP A 84 -6.56 1.84 -4.98
CA ASP A 84 -7.43 2.49 -5.97
C ASP A 84 -7.50 1.72 -7.31
N ARG A 85 -6.62 0.72 -7.49
CA ARG A 85 -6.49 -0.08 -8.72
C ARG A 85 -6.75 -1.56 -8.46
N GLY A 86 -7.41 -2.22 -9.41
CA GLY A 86 -7.62 -3.67 -9.43
C GLY A 86 -6.41 -4.45 -9.99
N LEU A 87 -6.62 -5.74 -10.30
CA LEU A 87 -5.59 -6.69 -10.74
C LEU A 87 -4.42 -6.82 -9.74
N CYS A 88 -4.72 -6.66 -8.45
CA CYS A 88 -3.77 -6.74 -7.34
C CYS A 88 -3.73 -8.12 -6.67
N GLY A 89 -4.42 -9.11 -7.23
CA GLY A 89 -4.69 -10.36 -6.53
C GLY A 89 -5.63 -10.16 -5.33
N GLY A 90 -5.61 -11.13 -4.42
CA GLY A 90 -6.31 -11.16 -3.15
C GLY A 90 -5.57 -12.08 -2.19
#